data_AF-A0A6J4IYT6-F1
#
_entry.id   AF-A0A6J4IYT6-F1
#
_cell.length_a   1.000
_cell.length_b   1.000
_cell.length_c   1.000
_cell.angle_alpha   90.00
_cell.angle_beta   90.00
_cell.angle_gamma   90.00
#
_symmetry.space_group_name_H-M   'P 1'
#
loop_
_entity.id
_entity.type
_entity.pdbx_description
1 polymer ?
#
loop_
_entity_poly.entity_id
_entity_poly.type
_entity_poly.pdbx_seq_one_letter_code
_entity_poly.pdbx_strand_id
1 'polypeptide(L)' 'MPNRSSQLSRQDPEVAAALASEARRQRDGIELIASENYVSEAVLEAQGSVLTNKYAEGLPGRRY' A
#
# COMPACT_ATOMS: atom_id res chain seq x y z
N MET A 1 -8.06 14.27 -0.81
CA MET A 1 -8.17 12.81 -1.02
C MET A 1 -8.97 12.22 0.13
N PRO A 2 -9.95 11.33 -0.10
CA PRO A 2 -10.70 10.73 1.00
C PRO A 2 -9.74 9.92 1.89
N ASN A 3 -9.85 10.09 3.20
CA ASN A 3 -9.02 9.41 4.20
C ASN A 3 -9.31 7.90 4.18
N ARG A 4 -8.53 7.14 3.38
CA ARG A 4 -8.70 5.69 3.15
C ARG A 4 -8.56 4.86 4.43
N SER A 5 -7.77 5.35 5.39
CA SER A 5 -7.65 4.76 6.74
C SER A 5 -9.01 4.60 7.41
N SER A 6 -9.95 5.53 7.18
CA SER A 6 -11.28 5.48 7.79
C SER A 6 -12.23 4.43 7.22
N GLN A 7 -12.03 3.99 5.97
CA GLN A 7 -12.88 2.96 5.37
C GLN A 7 -12.40 1.57 5.78
N LEU A 8 -11.08 1.32 5.69
CA LEU A 8 -10.52 0.05 6.13
C LEU A 8 -10.79 -0.19 7.62
N SER A 9 -10.60 0.82 8.48
CA SER A 9 -10.85 0.67 9.92
C SER A 9 -12.31 0.35 10.27
N ARG A 10 -13.28 0.74 9.42
CA ARG A 10 -14.70 0.42 9.62
C ARG A 10 -15.06 -0.96 9.08
N GLN A 11 -14.48 -1.32 7.93
CA GLN A 11 -14.76 -2.60 7.26
C GLN A 11 -14.04 -3.76 7.94
N ASP A 12 -12.79 -3.54 8.35
CA ASP A 12 -11.91 -4.52 8.97
C ASP A 12 -10.98 -3.84 10.00
N PRO A 13 -11.48 -3.66 11.25
CA PRO A 13 -10.70 -3.02 12.31
C PRO A 13 -9.48 -3.83 12.75
N GLU A 14 -9.50 -5.16 12.60
CA GLU A 14 -8.39 -6.02 12.99
C GLU A 14 -7.20 -5.81 12.05
N VAL A 15 -7.43 -5.82 10.73
CA VAL A 15 -6.38 -5.52 9.74
C VAL A 15 -5.87 -4.09 9.90
N ALA A 16 -6.76 -3.12 10.13
CA ALA A 16 -6.35 -1.74 10.37
C ALA A 16 -5.43 -1.61 11.61
N ALA A 17 -5.73 -2.33 12.69
CA ALA A 17 -4.90 -2.35 13.90
C ALA A 17 -3.53 -3.01 13.64
N ALA A 18 -3.50 -4.11 12.88
CA ALA A 18 -2.26 -4.78 12.50
C ALA A 18 -1.35 -3.86 11.67
N LEU A 19 -1.90 -3.15 10.67
CA LEU A 19 -1.14 -2.18 9.87
C LEU A 19 -0.57 -1.04 10.73
N ALA A 20 -1.37 -0.51 11.65
CA ALA A 20 -0.91 0.53 12.57
C ALA A 20 0.20 0.04 13.51
N SER A 21 0.16 -1.23 13.92
CA SER A 21 1.19 -1.86 14.73
C SER A 21 2.49 -2.04 13.95
N GLU A 22 2.41 -2.53 12.72
CA GLU A 22 3.60 -2.71 11.87
C GLU A 22 4.24 -1.37 11.50
N ALA A 23 3.44 -0.34 11.22
CA ALA A 23 3.97 1.01 10.96
C ALA A 23 4.74 1.58 12.16
N ARG A 24 4.36 1.23 13.40
CA ARG A 24 5.14 1.57 14.60
C ARG A 24 6.42 0.75 14.68
N ARG A 25 6.34 -0.57 14.51
CA ARG A 25 7.51 -1.46 14.53
C ARG A 25 8.61 -0.99 13.57
N GLN A 26 8.23 -0.68 12.33
CA GLN A 26 9.15 -0.19 11.30
C GLN A 26 9.76 1.17 11.62
N ARG A 27 9.05 2.04 12.35
CA ARG A 27 9.54 3.37 12.73
C ARG A 27 10.51 3.31 13.91
N ASP A 28 10.23 2.43 14.85
CA ASP A 28 10.95 2.36 16.12
C ASP A 28 12.17 1.42 16.04
N GLY A 29 12.19 0.51 15.06
CA GLY A 29 13.28 -0.44 14.80
C GLY A 29 14.44 0.15 14.00
N ILE A 30 15.64 -0.38 14.21
CA ILE A 30 16.79 -0.18 13.33
C ILE A 30 16.84 -1.35 12.36
N GLU A 31 16.47 -1.12 11.11
CA GLU A 31 16.45 -2.17 10.08
C GLU A 31 17.82 -2.27 9.39
N LEU A 32 18.46 -3.43 9.50
CA LEU A 32 19.82 -3.70 9.00
C LEU A 32 19.85 -4.71 7.84
N ILE A 33 18.67 -5.14 7.37
CA ILE A 33 18.55 -6.08 6.25
C ILE A 33 18.82 -5.31 4.96
N ALA A 34 19.94 -5.60 4.30
CA ALA A 34 20.41 -4.84 3.13
C ALA A 34 19.45 -4.85 1.93
N SER A 35 18.55 -5.81 1.85
CA SER A 35 17.54 -5.91 0.78
C SER A 35 16.22 -5.21 1.11
N GLU A 36 16.01 -4.76 2.35
CA GLU A 36 14.80 -4.04 2.75
C GLU A 36 14.93 -2.55 2.49
N ASN A 37 13.79 -1.88 2.31
CA ASN A 37 13.75 -0.45 2.03
C ASN A 37 12.38 0.16 2.37
N TYR A 38 12.34 1.48 2.52
CA TYR A 38 11.11 2.24 2.67
C TYR A 38 10.79 2.95 1.36
N VAL A 39 9.59 2.72 0.82
CA VAL A 39 9.12 3.42 -0.38
C VAL A 39 8.61 4.81 -0.03
N SER A 40 8.60 5.71 -1.01
CA SER A 40 8.00 7.05 -0.84
C SER A 40 6.47 6.98 -0.72
N GLU A 41 5.87 8.01 -0.11
CA GLU A 41 4.41 8.14 -0.01
C GLU A 41 3.73 8.13 -1.40
N ALA A 42 4.35 8.78 -2.40
CA ALA A 42 3.83 8.79 -3.77
C ALA A 42 3.71 7.38 -4.38
N VAL A 43 4.62 6.46 -4.04
CA VAL A 43 4.54 5.06 -4.49
C VAL A 43 3.36 4.34 -3.81
N LEU A 44 3.16 4.57 -2.51
CA LEU A 44 2.02 3.99 -1.77
C LEU A 44 0.67 4.50 -2.30
N GLU A 45 0.57 5.79 -2.61
CA GLU A 45 -0.64 6.39 -3.21
C GLU A 45 -0.97 5.77 -4.58
N ALA A 46 0.05 5.59 -5.44
CA ALA A 46 -0.12 4.97 -6.74
C ALA A 46 -0.54 3.50 -6.63
N GLN A 47 0.04 2.75 -5.68
CA GLN A 47 -0.28 1.34 -5.45
C GLN A 47 -1.74 1.14 -5.00
N GLY A 48 -2.31 2.08 -4.23
CA GLY A 48 -3.72 2.07 -3.86
C GLY A 48 -4.67 2.69 -4.90
N SER A 49 -4.22 3.00 -6.11
CA SER A 49 -5.02 3.75 -7.09
C SER A 49 -6.06 2.89 -7.83
N VAL A 50 -6.87 3.54 -8.66
CA VAL A 50 -7.88 2.91 -9.52
C VAL A 50 -7.28 1.95 -10.56
N LEU A 51 -5.96 1.93 -10.74
CA LEU A 51 -5.29 1.01 -11.65
C LEU A 51 -5.55 -0.46 -11.32
N THR A 52 -5.82 -0.79 -10.05
CA THR A 52 -6.18 -2.15 -9.62
C THR A 52 -7.49 -2.66 -10.24
N ASN A 53 -8.35 -1.78 -10.73
CA ASN A 53 -9.65 -2.16 -11.29
C ASN A 53 -9.54 -2.65 -12.74
N LYS A 54 -8.40 -2.45 -13.40
CA LYS A 54 -8.29 -2.63 -14.85
C LYS A 54 -7.57 -3.91 -15.23
N TYR A 55 -8.26 -4.75 -15.99
CA TYR A 55 -7.64 -5.82 -16.77
C TYR A 55 -7.03 -5.25 -18.06
N ALA A 56 -5.76 -5.53 -18.33
CA ALA A 56 -5.03 -4.97 -19.48
C ALA A 56 -3.94 -5.94 -19.95
N GLU A 57 -4.34 -7.07 -20.53
CA GLU A 57 -3.40 -8.01 -21.15
C GLU A 57 -2.75 -7.42 -22.41
N GLY A 58 -1.56 -7.91 -22.74
CA GLY A 58 -0.80 -7.45 -23.90
C GLY A 58 0.07 -6.23 -23.59
N LEU A 59 0.59 -5.58 -24.63
CA LEU A 59 1.49 -4.43 -24.50
C LEU A 59 0.76 -3.11 -24.80
N PRO A 60 1.32 -1.94 -24.41
CA PRO A 60 0.83 -0.66 -24.90
C PRO A 60 0.71 -0.66 -26.43
N GLY A 61 -0.45 -0.27 -26.96
CA GLY A 61 -0.76 -0.30 -28.40
C GLY A 61 -0.99 -1.69 -29.00
N ARG A 62 -0.87 -2.77 -28.21
CA ARG A 62 -1.10 -4.17 -28.61
C ARG A 62 -1.79 -4.93 -27.48
N ARG A 63 -2.98 -4.45 -27.09
CA ARG A 63 -3.86 -5.14 -26.14
C ARG A 63 -4.63 -6.24 -26.88
N TYR A 64 -5.09 -7.24 -26.13
CA TYR A 64 -6.01 -8.28 -26.64
C TYR A 64 -7.42 -7.72 -26.85
#